data_AF-A0A6J4C293-F1
#
_entry.id   AF-A0A6J4C293-F1
#
_cell.length_a   1.000
_cell.length_b   1.000
_cell.length_c   1.000
_cell.angle_alpha   90.00
_cell.angle_beta   90.00
_cell.angle_gamma   90.00
#
_symmetry.space_group_name_H-M   'P 1'
#
loop_
_entity.id
_entity.type
_entity.pdbx_description
1 polymer ?
#
loop_
_entity_poly.entity_id
_entity_poly.type
_entity_poly.pdbx_seq_one_letter_code
_entity_poly.pdbx_strand_id
1 'polypeptide(L)'
;MAAFDLQTLRRPSLTRALPIIGGVAGGVIAAAGVMLLSSDALEAFVSDTGIATLIPMAAPPLGATARAMIALGAGALVAAILWSSLYLVFGPGGMFAGAGRREDGVPMIRRADAHPDAPPRKPMSAADLGTPLMEVGVAGAGSIDSASRAERTIPADLDLPLAAYDPKAMRPVPMEPTRPVAPLAQPTMVAPVIAMSPTAEPETFVTAPAPKPVEPPIAVTPVPAEDVHASAPIARPLRAPAEPTTPPTIETLLQRLEQGALRRGRIGSH
;
A
#
# COMPACT_ATOMS: atom_id res chain seq x y z
N MET A 1 35.83 24.46 15.81
CA MET A 1 35.66 23.24 16.62
C MET A 1 34.20 22.81 16.51
N ALA A 2 33.92 21.88 15.60
CA ALA A 2 32.57 21.34 15.41
C ALA A 2 32.35 20.21 16.41
N ALA A 3 31.39 20.38 17.32
CA ALA A 3 30.92 19.31 18.18
C ALA A 3 30.19 18.29 17.29
N PHE A 4 30.85 17.17 17.01
CA PHE A 4 30.25 16.03 16.34
C PHE A 4 29.18 15.45 17.26
N ASP A 5 27.92 15.64 16.87
CA ASP A 5 26.75 15.22 17.62
C ASP A 5 26.56 13.70 17.54
N LEU A 6 27.29 12.98 18.41
CA LEU A 6 27.26 11.53 18.57
C LEU A 6 25.91 10.98 19.05
N GLN A 7 24.92 11.84 19.33
CA GLN A 7 23.60 11.41 19.81
C GLN A 7 22.65 10.99 18.68
N THR A 8 22.92 11.36 17.43
CA THR A 8 22.03 11.03 16.29
C THR A 8 22.18 9.59 15.76
N LEU A 9 23.18 8.82 16.22
CA LEU A 9 23.45 7.47 15.71
C LEU A 9 22.74 6.33 16.46
N ARG A 10 22.07 6.56 17.60
CA ARG A 10 22.15 5.52 18.65
C ARG A 10 20.95 4.64 19.00
N ARG A 11 19.75 4.72 18.40
CA ARG A 11 18.64 3.85 18.87
C ARG A 11 17.73 3.14 17.84
N PRO A 12 17.59 3.54 16.57
CA PRO A 12 16.72 2.77 15.66
C PRO A 12 17.38 1.48 15.11
N SER A 13 18.68 1.27 15.31
CA SER A 13 19.40 0.09 14.78
C SER A 13 19.32 -1.15 15.66
N LEU A 14 19.09 -1.02 16.98
CA LEU A 14 19.25 -2.14 17.90
C LEU A 14 18.10 -3.15 17.80
N THR A 15 16.86 -2.69 17.61
CA THR A 15 15.70 -3.56 17.37
C THR A 15 15.83 -4.28 16.02
N ARG A 16 16.37 -3.62 15.00
CA ARG A 16 16.61 -4.22 13.67
C ARG A 16 17.75 -5.24 13.70
N ALA A 17 18.75 -5.07 14.56
CA ALA A 17 19.84 -6.02 14.73
C ALA A 17 19.46 -7.25 15.58
N LEU A 18 18.40 -7.15 16.40
CA LEU A 18 17.98 -8.20 17.34
C LEU A 18 17.76 -9.55 16.66
N PRO A 19 16.99 -9.67 15.55
CA PRO A 19 16.78 -10.94 14.84
C PRO A 19 18.09 -11.58 14.40
N ILE A 20 19.00 -10.78 13.84
CA ILE A 20 20.27 -11.24 13.30
C ILE A 20 21.17 -11.76 14.43
N ILE A 21 21.34 -10.97 15.49
CA ILE A 21 22.16 -11.36 16.64
C ILE A 21 21.58 -12.61 17.31
N GLY A 22 20.26 -12.65 17.51
CA GLY A 22 19.58 -13.79 18.13
C GLY A 22 19.70 -15.07 17.31
N GLY A 23 19.50 -14.98 15.99
CA GLY A 23 19.68 -16.11 15.07
C GLY A 23 21.12 -16.65 15.07
N VAL A 24 22.11 -15.76 14.91
CA VAL A 24 23.53 -16.16 14.89
C VAL A 24 23.95 -16.75 16.23
N ALA A 25 23.64 -16.10 17.35
CA ALA A 25 23.98 -16.58 18.68
C ALA A 25 23.34 -17.94 18.98
N GLY A 26 22.04 -18.08 18.67
CA GLY A 26 21.32 -19.34 18.85
C GLY A 26 21.87 -20.48 17.99
N GLY A 27 22.22 -20.19 16.74
CA GLY A 27 22.85 -21.18 15.85
C GLY A 27 24.22 -21.65 16.32
N VAL A 28 25.07 -20.71 16.78
CA VAL A 28 26.39 -21.04 17.33
C VAL A 28 26.28 -21.88 18.59
N ILE A 29 25.35 -21.54 19.51
CA ILE A 29 25.10 -22.31 20.72
C ILE A 29 24.63 -23.73 20.38
N ALA A 30 23.71 -23.88 19.43
CA ALA A 30 23.22 -25.19 19.00
C ALA A 30 24.34 -26.03 18.36
N ALA A 31 25.15 -25.45 17.47
CA ALA A 31 26.29 -26.15 16.86
C ALA A 31 27.33 -26.59 17.90
N ALA A 32 27.64 -25.72 18.87
CA ALA A 32 28.53 -26.06 19.98
C ALA A 32 27.95 -27.17 20.86
N GLY A 33 26.64 -27.15 21.12
CA GLY A 33 25.93 -28.22 21.83
C GLY A 33 26.09 -29.58 21.14
N VAL A 34 25.90 -29.65 19.82
CA VAL A 34 26.11 -30.88 19.04
C VAL A 34 27.57 -31.36 19.10
N MET A 35 28.53 -30.44 19.12
CA MET A 35 29.95 -30.78 19.26
C MET A 35 30.31 -31.32 20.65
N LEU A 36 29.63 -30.84 21.69
CA LEU A 36 29.83 -31.27 23.07
C LEU A 36 29.13 -32.61 23.38
N LEU A 37 28.20 -33.08 22.54
CA LEU A 37 27.60 -34.40 22.70
C LEU A 37 28.64 -35.51 22.55
N SER A 38 28.51 -36.56 23.36
CA SER A 38 29.35 -37.76 23.23
C SER A 38 29.16 -38.41 21.85
N SER A 39 30.25 -38.96 21.30
CA SER A 39 30.22 -39.68 20.02
C SER A 39 29.22 -40.84 20.07
N ASP A 40 29.23 -41.60 21.17
CA ASP A 40 28.37 -42.76 21.34
C ASP A 40 26.89 -42.37 21.36
N ALA A 41 26.56 -41.20 21.93
CA ALA A 41 25.18 -40.70 21.98
C ALA A 41 24.67 -40.30 20.59
N LEU A 42 25.52 -39.68 19.76
CA LEU A 42 25.18 -39.33 18.39
C LEU A 42 25.03 -40.58 17.52
N GLU A 43 25.91 -41.56 17.67
CA GLU A 43 25.84 -42.83 16.94
C GLU A 43 24.59 -43.63 17.32
N ALA A 44 24.25 -43.68 18.61
CA ALA A 44 23.00 -44.30 19.07
C ALA A 44 21.78 -43.58 18.47
N PHE A 45 21.75 -42.26 18.50
CA PHE A 45 20.63 -41.49 17.93
C PHE A 45 20.48 -41.66 16.41
N VAL A 46 21.59 -41.68 15.66
CA VAL A 46 21.59 -41.92 14.21
C VAL A 46 21.15 -43.36 13.89
N SER A 47 21.53 -44.32 14.74
CA SER A 47 21.11 -45.71 14.61
C SER A 47 19.62 -45.88 14.89
N ASP A 48 19.11 -45.28 15.97
CA ASP A 48 17.70 -45.34 16.37
C ASP A 48 16.76 -44.66 15.37
N THR A 49 17.20 -43.57 14.76
CA THR A 49 16.43 -42.87 13.71
C THR A 49 16.42 -43.62 12.37
N GLY A 50 17.26 -44.65 12.21
CA GLY A 50 17.35 -45.45 10.98
C GLY A 50 17.95 -44.71 9.78
N ILE A 51 18.53 -43.51 9.98
CA ILE A 51 19.11 -42.69 8.91
C ILE A 51 20.25 -43.43 8.18
N ALA A 52 20.98 -44.28 8.90
CA ALA A 52 22.04 -45.11 8.32
C ALA A 52 21.54 -46.06 7.21
N THR A 53 20.24 -46.40 7.20
CA THR A 53 19.65 -47.26 6.15
C THR A 53 19.41 -46.52 4.84
N LEU A 54 19.21 -45.19 4.89
CA LEU A 54 18.96 -44.36 3.72
C LEU A 54 20.26 -43.87 3.08
N ILE A 55 21.29 -43.64 3.90
CA ILE A 55 22.58 -43.12 3.45
C ILE A 55 23.69 -44.03 4.00
N PRO A 56 24.18 -45.01 3.22
CA PRO A 56 25.22 -45.93 3.65
C PRO A 56 26.55 -45.24 4.01
N MET A 57 26.78 -44.05 3.45
CA MET A 57 27.91 -43.17 3.79
C MET A 57 27.86 -42.62 5.24
N ALA A 58 26.74 -42.81 5.95
CA ALA A 58 26.58 -42.43 7.36
C ALA A 58 26.79 -43.60 8.35
N ALA A 59 27.29 -44.76 7.89
CA ALA A 59 27.59 -45.89 8.76
C ALA A 59 28.68 -45.53 9.80
N PRO A 60 28.54 -45.93 11.08
CA PRO A 60 29.56 -45.70 12.11
C PRO A 60 30.92 -46.30 11.73
N PRO A 61 32.04 -45.69 12.15
CA PRO A 61 32.14 -44.53 13.05
C PRO A 61 31.90 -43.18 12.34
N LEU A 62 31.14 -42.28 12.98
CA LEU A 62 30.91 -40.93 12.46
C LEU A 62 32.20 -40.11 12.58
N GLY A 63 32.96 -40.02 11.48
CA GLY A 63 34.18 -39.21 11.42
C GLY A 63 33.95 -37.75 11.83
N ALA A 64 35.03 -37.05 12.22
CA ALA A 64 34.96 -35.65 12.66
C ALA A 64 34.29 -34.71 11.63
N THR A 65 34.43 -35.02 10.34
CA THR A 65 33.78 -34.28 9.25
C THR A 65 32.26 -34.44 9.26
N ALA A 66 31.75 -35.66 9.47
CA ALA A 66 30.32 -35.91 9.58
C ALA A 66 29.72 -35.16 10.78
N ARG A 67 30.43 -35.17 11.92
CA ARG A 67 30.03 -34.40 13.11
C ARG A 67 30.00 -32.90 12.83
N ALA A 68 31.00 -32.36 12.13
CA ALA A 68 31.03 -30.96 11.72
C ALA A 68 29.85 -30.59 10.82
N MET A 69 29.50 -31.44 9.87
CA MET A 69 28.36 -31.23 8.98
C MET A 69 27.03 -31.26 9.73
N ILE A 70 26.85 -32.21 10.66
CA ILE A 70 25.64 -32.31 11.49
C ILE A 70 25.53 -31.08 12.41
N ALA A 71 26.63 -30.67 13.06
CA ALA A 71 26.65 -29.49 13.92
C ALA A 71 26.34 -28.19 13.14
N LEU A 72 26.92 -28.03 11.95
CA LEU A 72 26.61 -26.89 11.07
C LEU A 72 25.16 -26.91 10.60
N GLY A 73 24.65 -28.07 10.17
CA GLY A 73 23.27 -28.21 9.71
C GLY A 73 22.26 -27.90 10.82
N ALA A 74 22.46 -28.49 12.01
CA ALA A 74 21.61 -28.23 13.18
C ALA A 74 21.70 -26.77 13.63
N GLY A 75 22.91 -26.19 13.67
CA GLY A 75 23.12 -24.79 14.02
C GLY A 75 22.44 -23.83 13.04
N ALA A 76 22.56 -24.07 11.73
CA ALA A 76 21.92 -23.27 10.70
C ALA A 76 20.38 -23.36 10.78
N LEU A 77 19.84 -24.56 11.02
CA LEU A 77 18.40 -24.76 11.19
C LEU A 77 17.86 -23.97 12.40
N VAL A 78 18.52 -24.10 13.56
CA VAL A 78 18.14 -23.36 14.78
C VAL A 78 18.28 -21.85 14.57
N ALA A 79 19.34 -21.40 13.90
CA ALA A 79 19.53 -20.00 13.55
C ALA A 79 18.38 -19.45 12.70
N ALA A 80 17.94 -20.20 11.68
CA ALA A 80 16.85 -19.79 10.79
C ALA A 80 15.51 -19.70 11.54
N ILE A 81 15.20 -20.68 12.40
CA ILE A 81 13.96 -20.68 13.20
C ILE A 81 13.96 -19.51 14.19
N LEU A 82 15.06 -19.30 14.92
CA LEU A 82 15.16 -18.20 15.88
C LEU A 82 15.14 -16.85 15.19
N TRP A 83 15.88 -16.68 14.09
CA TRP A 83 15.84 -15.46 13.29
C TRP A 83 14.44 -15.17 12.78
N SER A 84 13.74 -16.17 12.23
CA SER A 84 12.37 -16.03 11.73
C SER A 84 11.39 -15.66 12.85
N SER A 85 11.43 -16.38 13.98
CA SER A 85 10.60 -16.08 15.14
C SER A 85 10.85 -14.68 15.68
N LEU A 86 12.12 -14.30 15.84
CA LEU A 86 12.51 -12.99 16.36
C LEU A 86 12.19 -11.88 15.35
N TYR A 87 12.25 -12.15 14.04
CA TYR A 87 11.81 -11.25 12.99
C TYR A 87 10.29 -11.07 12.98
N LEU A 88 9.49 -12.12 13.21
CA LEU A 88 8.04 -11.99 13.32
C LEU A 88 7.61 -11.21 14.57
N VAL A 89 8.41 -11.28 15.64
CA VAL A 89 8.10 -10.63 16.91
C VAL A 89 8.58 -9.16 16.93
N PHE A 90 9.80 -8.89 16.44
CA PHE A 90 10.46 -7.58 16.51
C PHE A 90 10.70 -6.90 15.16
N GLY A 91 10.43 -7.57 14.03
CA GLY A 91 10.61 -7.03 12.69
C GLY A 91 9.51 -6.06 12.27
N PRO A 92 9.62 -5.47 11.07
CA PRO A 92 8.65 -4.51 10.57
C PRO A 92 7.25 -5.15 10.44
N GLY A 93 6.31 -4.70 11.27
CA GLY A 93 4.96 -5.29 11.35
C GLY A 93 4.81 -6.44 12.34
N GLY A 94 5.85 -6.76 13.11
CA GLY A 94 5.76 -7.70 14.22
C GLY A 94 4.93 -7.18 15.41
N MET A 95 4.61 -8.07 16.34
CA MET A 95 3.74 -7.76 17.49
C MET A 95 4.26 -6.61 18.36
N PHE A 96 5.59 -6.45 18.46
CA PHE A 96 6.23 -5.35 19.19
C PHE A 96 6.74 -4.22 18.29
N ALA A 97 6.54 -4.30 16.98
CA ALA A 97 6.62 -3.12 16.13
C ALA A 97 5.39 -2.28 16.45
N GLY A 98 5.41 -1.64 17.62
CA GLY A 98 4.32 -0.87 18.18
C GLY A 98 3.76 -0.02 17.07
N ALA A 99 2.45 -0.14 16.81
CA ALA A 99 1.75 0.45 15.69
C ALA A 99 2.26 1.87 15.53
N GLY A 100 3.24 2.03 14.62
CA GLY A 100 4.05 3.22 14.60
C GLY A 100 3.05 4.32 14.43
N ARG A 101 2.89 5.14 15.48
CA ARG A 101 2.12 6.37 15.39
C ARG A 101 2.73 7.00 14.17
N ARG A 102 2.00 7.02 13.05
CA ARG A 102 2.45 7.69 11.84
C ARG A 102 2.60 9.13 12.30
N GLU A 103 3.80 9.50 12.73
CA GLU A 103 4.05 10.78 13.38
C GLU A 103 3.83 11.93 12.41
N ASP A 104 3.72 11.61 11.12
CA ASP A 104 3.30 12.59 10.14
C ASP A 104 1.80 12.81 10.08
N GLY A 105 0.94 11.94 10.68
CA GLY A 105 -0.45 12.19 11.13
C GLY A 105 -1.43 12.91 10.20
N VAL A 106 -0.98 13.28 9.01
CA VAL A 106 -1.59 14.08 7.99
C VAL A 106 -1.43 13.15 6.80
N PRO A 107 -2.47 12.32 6.54
CA PRO A 107 -2.55 11.63 5.26
C PRO A 107 -2.21 12.65 4.19
N MET A 108 -1.37 12.31 3.22
CA MET A 108 -1.06 13.21 2.10
C MET A 108 -2.40 13.64 1.48
N ILE A 109 -2.86 14.83 1.87
CA ILE A 109 -4.14 15.36 1.47
C ILE A 109 -3.99 15.51 -0.03
N ARG A 110 -4.84 14.82 -0.81
CA ARG A 110 -4.88 15.07 -2.24
C ARG A 110 -5.10 16.57 -2.38
N ARG A 111 -4.36 17.25 -3.24
CA ARG A 111 -4.50 18.71 -3.38
C ARG A 111 -5.96 19.15 -3.63
N ALA A 112 -6.79 18.26 -4.16
CA ALA A 112 -8.22 18.43 -4.32
C ALA A 112 -9.02 18.50 -2.99
N ASP A 113 -8.56 17.83 -1.94
CA ASP A 113 -9.21 17.75 -0.63
C ASP A 113 -8.63 18.76 0.38
N ALA A 114 -7.58 19.50 0.00
CA ALA A 114 -6.96 20.53 0.82
C ALA A 114 -7.71 21.85 0.66
N HIS A 115 -8.87 21.95 1.31
CA HIS A 115 -9.64 23.20 1.35
C HIS A 115 -9.07 24.12 2.46
N PRO A 116 -8.84 25.42 2.20
CA PRO A 116 -8.29 26.34 3.20
C PRO A 116 -9.18 26.50 4.44
N ASP A 117 -10.50 26.43 4.25
CA ASP A 117 -11.47 26.69 5.31
C ASP A 117 -12.02 25.44 6.01
N ALA A 118 -11.65 24.23 5.57
CA ALA A 118 -12.13 23.00 6.19
C ALA A 118 -10.98 22.20 6.81
N PRO A 119 -11.07 21.81 8.10
CA PRO A 119 -10.06 20.97 8.70
C PRO A 119 -9.95 19.63 7.93
N PRO A 120 -8.74 19.06 7.80
CA PRO A 120 -8.55 17.78 7.13
C PRO A 120 -9.46 16.70 7.72
N ARG A 121 -10.28 16.06 6.87
CA ARG A 121 -11.12 14.95 7.30
C ARG A 121 -10.21 13.81 7.75
N LYS A 122 -10.45 13.27 8.95
CA LYS A 122 -9.79 12.06 9.44
C LYS A 122 -10.05 10.93 8.43
N PRO A 123 -9.03 10.12 8.06
CA PRO A 123 -9.27 8.97 7.20
C PRO A 123 -10.28 8.05 7.89
N MET A 124 -11.26 7.57 7.13
CA MET A 124 -12.27 6.64 7.61
C MET A 124 -11.55 5.38 8.11
N SER A 125 -11.67 5.10 9.42
CA SER A 125 -11.07 3.90 10.00
C SER A 125 -11.95 2.69 9.70
N ALA A 126 -11.38 1.48 9.83
CA ALA A 126 -12.15 0.25 9.68
C ALA A 126 -13.34 0.17 10.65
N ALA A 127 -13.23 0.81 11.82
CA ALA A 127 -14.34 0.89 12.78
C ALA A 127 -15.46 1.83 12.30
N ASP A 128 -15.13 2.85 11.50
CA ASP A 128 -16.11 3.79 10.95
C ASP A 128 -16.88 3.20 9.76
N LEU A 129 -16.37 2.11 9.16
CA LEU A 129 -17.01 1.38 8.05
C LEU A 129 -18.15 0.45 8.49
N GLY A 130 -18.45 0.39 9.80
CA GLY A 130 -19.46 -0.51 10.35
C GLY A 130 -19.01 -1.98 10.36
N THR A 131 -19.93 -2.88 10.69
CA THR A 131 -19.65 -4.33 10.70
C THR A 131 -19.32 -4.77 9.27
N PRO A 132 -18.16 -5.40 9.03
CA PRO A 132 -17.84 -5.89 7.69
C PRO A 132 -18.94 -6.87 7.25
N LEU A 133 -19.52 -6.64 6.07
CA LEU A 133 -20.60 -7.44 5.49
C LEU A 133 -20.26 -8.95 5.35
N MET A 134 -19.02 -9.36 5.65
CA MET A 134 -18.63 -10.77 5.75
C MET A 134 -19.35 -11.53 6.89
N GLU A 135 -19.95 -10.86 7.87
CA GLU A 135 -20.76 -11.54 8.89
C GLU A 135 -22.21 -11.83 8.48
N VAL A 136 -22.66 -11.37 7.30
CA VAL A 136 -24.04 -11.56 6.79
C VAL A 136 -24.27 -12.99 6.24
N GLY A 137 -23.68 -14.03 6.85
CA GLY A 137 -23.96 -15.39 6.37
C GLY A 137 -23.34 -16.59 7.06
N VAL A 138 -22.90 -16.52 8.32
CA VAL A 138 -22.50 -17.76 9.05
C VAL A 138 -23.07 -17.88 10.46
N ALA A 139 -23.50 -16.80 11.11
CA ALA A 139 -24.05 -16.90 12.46
C ALA A 139 -25.35 -16.09 12.60
N GLY A 140 -26.49 -16.78 12.51
CA GLY A 140 -27.74 -16.28 13.08
C GLY A 140 -28.82 -15.89 12.08
N ALA A 141 -29.40 -16.88 11.40
CA ALA A 141 -30.82 -16.86 11.09
C ALA A 141 -31.32 -18.31 11.07
N GLY A 142 -32.13 -18.67 12.07
CA GLY A 142 -32.86 -19.94 12.09
C GLY A 142 -33.87 -20.00 10.95
N SER A 143 -33.41 -20.37 9.76
CA SER A 143 -34.23 -20.66 8.59
C SER A 143 -33.98 -22.10 8.18
N ILE A 144 -35.06 -22.86 8.06
CA ILE A 144 -35.18 -24.31 7.97
C ILE A 144 -34.68 -24.89 6.61
N ASP A 145 -33.80 -24.21 5.89
CA ASP A 145 -33.42 -24.60 4.52
C ASP A 145 -31.93 -24.34 4.17
N SER A 146 -31.02 -24.67 5.08
CA SER A 146 -29.57 -24.67 4.83
C SER A 146 -29.10 -25.73 3.82
N ALA A 147 -30.02 -26.49 3.22
CA ALA A 147 -29.77 -27.35 2.06
C ALA A 147 -29.50 -26.55 0.75
N SER A 148 -29.70 -25.23 0.74
CA SER A 148 -29.57 -24.40 -0.48
C SER A 148 -28.14 -23.98 -0.84
N ARG A 149 -27.13 -24.29 -0.01
CA ARG A 149 -25.71 -24.05 -0.34
C ARG A 149 -24.88 -25.34 -0.25
N ALA A 150 -25.46 -26.47 -0.62
CA ALA A 150 -24.68 -27.65 -0.94
C ALA A 150 -23.95 -27.38 -2.27
N GLU A 151 -22.62 -27.35 -2.25
CA GLU A 151 -21.80 -27.41 -3.46
C GLU A 151 -22.24 -28.64 -4.27
N ARG A 152 -22.88 -28.42 -5.42
CA ARG A 152 -23.27 -29.51 -6.32
C ARG A 152 -22.10 -29.85 -7.21
N THR A 153 -21.81 -31.15 -7.35
CA THR A 153 -20.80 -31.65 -8.27
C THR A 153 -21.11 -31.16 -9.69
N ILE A 154 -20.10 -30.66 -10.39
CA ILE A 154 -20.26 -30.20 -11.77
C ILE A 154 -20.71 -31.40 -12.63
N PRO A 155 -21.81 -31.28 -13.39
CA PRO A 155 -22.29 -32.30 -14.30
C PRO A 155 -21.22 -32.65 -15.35
N ALA A 156 -21.17 -33.91 -15.76
CA ALA A 156 -20.23 -34.37 -16.79
C ALA A 156 -20.51 -33.76 -18.18
N ASP A 157 -21.73 -33.28 -18.42
CA ASP A 157 -22.18 -32.71 -19.68
C ASP A 157 -22.54 -31.23 -19.50
N LEU A 158 -21.67 -30.35 -19.99
CA LEU A 158 -21.80 -28.90 -19.89
C LEU A 158 -22.71 -28.29 -20.96
N ASP A 159 -23.15 -29.09 -21.95
CA ASP A 159 -23.98 -28.61 -23.06
C ASP A 159 -25.49 -28.62 -22.73
N LEU A 160 -25.87 -29.12 -21.56
CA LEU A 160 -27.24 -29.06 -21.06
C LEU A 160 -27.67 -27.62 -20.72
N PRO A 161 -28.89 -27.20 -21.09
CA PRO A 161 -29.37 -25.85 -20.82
C PRO A 161 -29.48 -25.60 -19.31
N LEU A 162 -29.11 -24.38 -18.87
CA LEU A 162 -29.11 -23.97 -17.46
C LEU A 162 -30.46 -24.21 -16.73
N ALA A 163 -31.58 -24.18 -17.47
CA ALA A 163 -32.91 -24.48 -16.94
C ALA A 163 -33.08 -25.93 -16.45
N ALA A 164 -32.27 -26.87 -16.95
CA ALA A 164 -32.25 -28.26 -16.47
C ALA A 164 -31.56 -28.38 -15.09
N TYR A 165 -30.60 -27.48 -14.80
CA TYR A 165 -29.85 -27.48 -13.53
C TYR A 165 -30.57 -26.74 -12.41
N ASP A 166 -31.24 -25.64 -12.77
CA ASP A 166 -32.09 -24.91 -11.86
C ASP A 166 -33.37 -24.46 -12.57
N PRO A 167 -34.47 -25.23 -12.46
CA PRO A 167 -35.73 -24.88 -13.09
C PRO A 167 -36.35 -23.60 -12.51
N LYS A 168 -35.84 -23.09 -11.37
CA LYS A 168 -36.26 -21.80 -10.80
C LYS A 168 -35.41 -20.62 -11.27
N ALA A 169 -34.26 -20.87 -11.91
CA ALA A 169 -33.39 -19.80 -12.40
C ALA A 169 -33.98 -19.05 -13.61
N MET A 170 -34.78 -19.72 -14.43
CA MET A 170 -35.57 -19.05 -15.47
C MET A 170 -36.97 -18.76 -14.95
N ARG A 171 -37.37 -17.50 -14.96
CA ARG A 171 -38.76 -17.12 -14.67
C ARG A 171 -39.64 -17.58 -15.84
N PRO A 172 -40.81 -18.19 -15.58
CA PRO A 172 -41.71 -18.65 -16.65
C PRO A 172 -42.30 -17.49 -17.47
N VAL A 173 -42.25 -16.26 -16.94
CA VAL A 173 -42.72 -15.05 -17.59
C VAL A 173 -41.54 -14.10 -17.77
N PRO A 174 -41.26 -13.64 -19.00
CA PRO A 174 -40.28 -12.59 -19.25
C PRO A 174 -40.58 -11.38 -18.36
N MET A 175 -39.54 -10.72 -17.84
CA MET A 175 -39.76 -9.49 -17.09
C MET A 175 -40.42 -8.45 -17.99
N GLU A 176 -41.46 -7.78 -17.48
CA GLU A 176 -42.05 -6.65 -18.18
C GLU A 176 -40.97 -5.59 -18.43
N PRO A 177 -40.95 -4.98 -19.63
CA PRO A 177 -40.03 -3.89 -19.93
C PRO A 177 -40.12 -2.82 -18.85
N THR A 178 -38.98 -2.42 -18.28
CA THR A 178 -38.93 -1.33 -17.30
C THR A 178 -39.56 -0.09 -17.91
N ARG A 179 -40.69 0.34 -17.35
CA ARG A 179 -41.38 1.56 -17.79
C ARG A 179 -40.42 2.74 -17.67
N PRO A 180 -40.32 3.62 -18.69
CA PRO A 180 -39.52 4.82 -18.58
C PRO A 180 -40.00 5.65 -17.38
N VAL A 181 -39.09 5.87 -16.43
CA VAL A 181 -39.32 6.74 -15.28
C VAL A 181 -39.18 8.17 -15.77
N ALA A 182 -40.22 8.99 -15.57
CA ALA A 182 -40.14 10.42 -15.89
C ALA A 182 -38.96 11.04 -15.11
N PRO A 183 -38.14 11.91 -15.74
CA PRO A 183 -37.05 12.55 -15.05
C PRO A 183 -37.60 13.33 -13.85
N LEU A 184 -36.98 13.15 -12.68
CA LEU A 184 -37.24 13.99 -11.52
C LEU A 184 -36.89 15.43 -11.93
N ALA A 185 -37.91 16.23 -12.20
CA ALA A 185 -37.75 17.66 -12.33
C ALA A 185 -37.21 18.17 -10.99
N GLN A 186 -35.93 18.56 -10.97
CA GLN A 186 -35.39 19.28 -9.83
C GLN A 186 -36.21 20.56 -9.68
N PRO A 187 -36.78 20.86 -8.50
CA PRO A 187 -37.36 22.17 -8.27
C PRO A 187 -36.22 23.18 -8.41
N THR A 188 -36.20 23.90 -9.53
CA THR A 188 -35.39 25.10 -9.67
C THR A 188 -35.89 26.06 -8.61
N MET A 189 -35.20 26.12 -7.47
CA MET A 189 -35.35 27.23 -6.54
C MET A 189 -34.78 28.47 -7.24
N VAL A 190 -35.63 29.13 -8.02
CA VAL A 190 -35.38 30.48 -8.50
C VAL A 190 -35.48 31.38 -7.27
N ALA A 191 -34.33 31.84 -6.79
CA ALA A 191 -34.27 32.94 -5.84
C ALA A 191 -35.00 34.17 -6.41
N PRO A 192 -35.73 34.96 -5.60
CA PRO A 192 -36.47 36.11 -6.11
C PRO A 192 -35.48 37.19 -6.56
N VAL A 193 -35.32 37.32 -7.87
CA VAL A 193 -34.69 38.49 -8.50
C VAL A 193 -35.67 39.65 -8.36
N ILE A 194 -35.18 40.74 -7.78
CA ILE A 194 -35.89 42.00 -7.58
C ILE A 194 -36.52 42.47 -8.90
N ALA A 195 -37.83 42.68 -8.87
CA ALA A 195 -38.60 43.22 -9.98
C ALA A 195 -38.18 44.67 -10.27
N MET A 196 -37.56 44.90 -11.42
CA MET A 196 -37.63 46.20 -12.10
C MET A 196 -38.71 46.15 -13.17
N SER A 197 -39.51 47.20 -13.20
CA SER A 197 -40.75 47.35 -13.98
C SER A 197 -40.57 47.09 -15.49
N PRO A 198 -41.57 46.48 -16.15
CA PRO A 198 -41.53 46.18 -17.58
C PRO A 198 -42.01 47.40 -18.38
N THR A 199 -41.15 47.98 -19.22
CA THR A 199 -41.57 48.85 -20.33
C THR A 199 -40.50 48.79 -21.41
N ALA A 200 -40.65 47.86 -22.35
CA ALA A 200 -40.22 47.96 -23.74
C ALA A 200 -40.69 46.73 -24.49
N GLU A 201 -41.40 46.97 -25.60
CA GLU A 201 -41.94 45.97 -26.51
C GLU A 201 -40.81 45.18 -27.22
N PRO A 202 -41.05 43.92 -27.65
CA PRO A 202 -40.03 43.10 -28.28
C PRO A 202 -39.85 43.45 -29.76
N GLU A 203 -38.82 44.24 -30.08
CA GLU A 203 -38.29 44.31 -31.44
C GLU A 203 -37.28 43.19 -31.69
N THR A 204 -37.73 42.23 -32.50
CA THR A 204 -37.05 41.63 -33.65
C THR A 204 -35.57 41.26 -33.49
N PHE A 205 -35.31 39.95 -33.50
CA PHE A 205 -34.00 39.34 -33.67
C PHE A 205 -33.28 39.89 -34.92
N VAL A 206 -32.16 40.60 -34.68
CA VAL A 206 -31.15 40.89 -35.70
C VAL A 206 -29.82 40.31 -35.25
N THR A 207 -29.34 39.37 -36.06
CA THR A 207 -28.02 38.73 -36.01
C THR A 207 -26.89 39.77 -35.90
N ALA A 208 -26.14 39.76 -34.80
CA ALA A 208 -24.92 40.56 -34.66
C ALA A 208 -23.71 39.82 -35.30
N PRO A 209 -22.89 40.50 -36.13
CA PRO A 209 -21.69 39.93 -36.72
C PRO A 209 -20.53 39.88 -35.72
N ALA A 210 -19.59 38.95 -35.96
CA ALA A 210 -18.47 38.59 -35.10
C ALA A 210 -17.62 39.79 -34.62
N PRO A 211 -17.15 39.82 -33.35
CA PRO A 211 -16.29 40.88 -32.84
C PRO A 211 -14.87 40.81 -33.44
N LYS A 212 -14.35 41.98 -33.85
CA LYS A 212 -12.96 42.17 -34.32
C LYS A 212 -11.96 42.05 -33.14
N PRO A 213 -10.75 41.51 -33.36
CA PRO A 213 -9.69 41.43 -32.35
C PRO A 213 -9.26 42.81 -31.84
N VAL A 214 -9.17 42.94 -30.51
CA VAL A 214 -8.68 44.12 -29.81
C VAL A 214 -7.14 44.07 -29.77
N GLU A 215 -6.48 45.09 -30.32
CA GLU A 215 -5.05 45.33 -30.15
C GLU A 215 -4.73 45.73 -28.70
N PRO A 216 -3.62 45.23 -28.11
CA PRO A 216 -3.23 45.58 -26.75
C PRO A 216 -2.62 47.00 -26.67
N PRO A 217 -2.97 47.80 -25.65
CA PRO A 217 -2.37 49.12 -25.47
C PRO A 217 -0.95 49.06 -24.93
N ILE A 218 -0.25 50.12 -25.32
CA ILE A 218 1.16 50.46 -25.25
C ILE A 218 1.71 50.59 -23.81
N ALA A 219 3.00 50.29 -23.72
CA ALA A 219 3.97 50.49 -22.64
C ALA A 219 3.64 51.54 -21.57
N VAL A 220 3.64 51.09 -20.30
CA VAL A 220 3.64 51.95 -19.11
C VAL A 220 5.09 52.13 -18.65
N THR A 221 5.53 53.38 -18.61
CA THR A 221 6.77 53.89 -18.02
C THR A 221 6.75 53.68 -16.49
N PRO A 222 7.83 53.23 -15.83
CA PRO A 222 7.84 53.07 -14.37
C PRO A 222 8.02 54.43 -13.65
N VAL A 223 7.12 54.69 -12.69
CA VAL A 223 7.20 55.77 -11.69
C VAL A 223 7.95 55.24 -10.45
N PRO A 224 8.87 56.00 -9.83
CA PRO A 224 9.64 55.53 -8.67
C PRO A 224 8.89 55.68 -7.34
N ALA A 225 8.87 54.56 -6.61
CA ALA A 225 8.89 54.34 -5.15
C ALA A 225 8.10 55.27 -4.21
N GLU A 226 7.14 54.68 -3.49
CA GLU A 226 6.77 55.10 -2.14
C GLU A 226 6.69 53.85 -1.24
N ASP A 227 7.46 53.87 -0.14
CA ASP A 227 7.70 52.76 0.77
C ASP A 227 6.44 52.41 1.59
N VAL A 228 5.86 51.24 1.34
CA VAL A 228 4.91 50.61 2.25
C VAL A 228 5.55 49.34 2.79
N HIS A 229 5.88 49.37 4.08
CA HIS A 229 6.32 48.21 4.86
C HIS A 229 5.24 47.11 4.86
N ALA A 230 5.34 46.19 3.91
CA ALA A 230 4.63 44.92 3.92
C ALA A 230 5.59 43.81 4.40
N SER A 231 5.13 43.03 5.37
CA SER A 231 5.83 41.86 5.90
C SER A 231 6.25 40.90 4.80
N ALA A 232 7.48 40.40 4.90
CA ALA A 232 8.21 39.66 3.88
C ALA A 232 7.38 38.58 3.14
N PRO A 233 7.24 38.66 1.80
CA PRO A 233 6.79 37.53 1.02
C PRO A 233 7.88 36.45 1.04
N ILE A 234 7.48 35.21 1.34
CA ILE A 234 8.32 34.02 1.23
C ILE A 234 8.95 34.02 -0.16
N ALA A 235 10.26 34.21 -0.23
CA ALA A 235 11.03 34.21 -1.45
C ALA A 235 10.84 32.85 -2.16
N ARG A 236 10.00 32.84 -3.19
CA ARG A 236 9.96 31.75 -4.16
C ARG A 236 11.36 31.67 -4.78
N PRO A 237 12.08 30.53 -4.69
CA PRO A 237 13.37 30.40 -5.34
C PRO A 237 13.19 30.67 -6.84
N LEU A 238 14.04 31.55 -7.37
CA LEU A 238 14.07 31.96 -8.77
C LEU A 238 14.10 30.68 -9.63
N ARG A 239 13.03 30.45 -10.40
CA ARG A 239 12.97 29.35 -11.35
C ARG A 239 14.11 29.57 -12.34
N ALA A 240 15.04 28.62 -12.39
CA ALA A 240 16.15 28.66 -13.34
C ALA A 240 15.61 28.84 -14.76
N PRO A 241 16.30 29.62 -15.61
CA PRO A 241 15.88 29.89 -16.98
C PRO A 241 15.68 28.59 -17.77
N ALA A 242 14.73 28.66 -18.70
CA ALA A 242 14.15 27.56 -19.47
C ALA A 242 15.16 26.49 -19.93
N GLU A 243 14.75 25.23 -19.76
CA GLU A 243 15.38 24.05 -20.35
C GLU A 243 15.63 24.26 -21.86
N PRO A 244 16.76 23.77 -22.40
CA PRO A 244 16.96 23.73 -23.84
C PRO A 244 15.89 22.85 -24.50
N THR A 245 15.34 23.32 -25.61
CA THR A 245 14.32 22.67 -26.48
C THR A 245 14.84 21.41 -27.20
N THR A 246 15.83 20.73 -26.64
CA THR A 246 16.40 19.50 -27.18
C THR A 246 15.67 18.31 -26.55
N PRO A 247 15.15 17.35 -27.35
CA PRO A 247 14.52 16.16 -26.79
C PRO A 247 15.52 15.44 -25.85
N PRO A 248 15.10 15.03 -24.64
CA PRO A 248 16.00 14.43 -23.67
C PRO A 248 16.58 13.13 -24.23
N THR A 249 17.90 13.07 -24.33
CA THR A 249 18.64 11.88 -24.75
C THR A 249 18.43 10.77 -23.73
N ILE A 250 18.42 9.50 -24.17
CA ILE A 250 18.17 8.31 -23.33
C ILE A 250 19.05 8.29 -22.06
N GLU A 251 20.31 8.73 -22.18
CA GLU A 251 21.27 8.83 -21.08
C GLU A 251 20.79 9.76 -19.95
N THR A 252 20.15 10.88 -20.30
CA THR A 252 19.61 11.83 -19.32
C THR A 252 18.42 11.25 -18.56
N LEU A 253 17.61 10.41 -19.21
CA LEU A 253 16.50 9.71 -18.59
C LEU A 253 17.01 8.62 -17.63
N LEU A 254 18.02 7.86 -18.03
CA LEU A 254 18.66 6.85 -17.18
C LEU A 254 19.30 7.48 -15.94
N GLN A 255 20.03 8.58 -16.10
CA GLN A 255 20.67 9.29 -14.99
C GLN A 255 19.64 9.85 -14.00
N ARG A 256 18.53 10.38 -14.50
CA ARG A 256 17.43 10.88 -13.66
C ARG A 256 16.72 9.74 -12.92
N LEU A 257 16.60 8.58 -13.54
CA LEU A 257 15.99 7.39 -12.95
C LEU A 257 16.88 6.80 -11.84
N GLU A 258 18.19 6.73 -12.07
CA GLU A 258 19.18 6.31 -11.07
C GLU A 258 19.20 7.26 -9.87
N GLN A 259 19.23 8.58 -10.11
CA GLN A 259 19.11 9.57 -9.02
C GLN A 259 17.79 9.46 -8.26
N GLY A 260 16.70 9.15 -8.96
CA GLY A 260 15.39 8.90 -8.36
C GLY A 260 15.34 7.63 -7.52
N ALA A 261 16.08 6.59 -7.89
CA ALA A 261 16.18 5.33 -7.17
C ALA A 261 17.06 5.46 -5.91
N LEU A 262 18.17 6.20 -6.01
CA LEU A 262 19.04 6.56 -4.89
C LEU A 262 18.29 7.41 -3.85
N ARG A 263 17.53 8.43 -4.29
CA ARG A 263 16.70 9.23 -3.38
C ARG A 263 15.60 8.44 -2.67
N ARG A 264 15.11 7.36 -3.28
CA ARG A 264 14.07 6.50 -2.68
C ARG A 264 14.63 5.35 -1.83
N GLY A 265 15.95 5.29 -1.63
CA GLY A 265 16.58 4.24 -0.82
C GLY A 265 16.28 2.82 -1.32
N ARG A 266 15.91 2.67 -2.61
CA ARG A 266 15.43 1.39 -3.18
C ARG A 266 16.53 0.52 -3.75
N ILE A 267 17.78 0.98 -3.70
CA ILE A 267 18.95 0.24 -4.16
C ILE A 267 19.99 0.32 -3.05
N GLY A 268 19.97 -0.66 -2.15
CA GLY A 268 20.90 -0.72 -1.02
C GLY A 268 20.41 -1.58 0.14
N SER A 269 20.05 -2.83 -0.12
CA SER A 269 20.23 -3.94 0.84
C SER A 269 19.80 -5.26 0.19
N HIS A 270 20.68 -5.85 -0.60
CA HIS A 270 20.75 -7.29 -0.79
C HIS A 270 22.14 -7.74 -0.35
#